data_AF-A0A6C0HYP2-F1
#
_entry.id   AF-A0A6C0HYP2-F1
#
_cell.length_a   1.000
_cell.length_b   1.000
_cell.length_c   1.000
_cell.angle_alpha   90.00
_cell.angle_beta   90.00
_cell.angle_gamma   90.00
#
_symmetry.space_group_name_H-M   'P 1'
#
loop_
_entity.id
_entity.type
_entity.pdbx_description
1 polymer ?
#
loop_
_entity_poly.entity_id
_entity_poly.type
_entity_poly.pdbx_seq_one_letter_code
_entity_poly.pdbx_strand_id
1 'polypeptide(L)'
;MFYDWIQSISIIVLFAIFPTIDVLNTTMKDVQSNWTANRCNPIMMPFASFIAPKGSNIDTGDNFAFCVQTLMSSFAPTILQPFSYLQSMSVDMMGSINDSLATNTEQSSFMTFSLSNIIGSIYGVFLNVIVEFNIIVLKLLDVQGKMTGVITSILYIMKVVQYAFESMWAGVPGAMIKAMGKK
;
A
#
# COMPACT_ATOMS: atom_id res chain seq x y z
N MET A 1 -12.91 94.66 -35.27
CA MET A 1 -12.62 93.38 -35.95
C MET A 1 -12.03 92.36 -34.98
N PHE A 2 -10.75 92.42 -34.55
CA PHE A 2 -10.20 91.41 -33.62
C PHE A 2 -10.94 91.27 -32.27
N TYR A 3 -11.43 92.38 -31.71
CA TYR A 3 -12.20 92.38 -30.45
C TYR A 3 -13.53 91.61 -30.57
N ASP A 4 -14.22 91.75 -31.70
CA ASP A 4 -15.52 91.13 -31.96
C ASP A 4 -15.38 89.60 -32.10
N TRP A 5 -14.28 89.12 -32.70
CA TRP A 5 -13.94 87.70 -32.77
C TRP A 5 -13.65 87.09 -31.38
N ILE A 6 -12.97 87.83 -30.50
CA ILE A 6 -12.67 87.37 -29.13
C ILE A 6 -13.95 87.24 -28.29
N GLN A 7 -14.89 88.18 -28.43
CA GLN A 7 -16.19 88.10 -27.72
C GLN A 7 -17.07 86.95 -28.24
N SER A 8 -17.09 86.70 -29.54
CA SER A 8 -17.87 85.58 -30.09
C SER A 8 -17.31 84.22 -29.64
N ILE A 9 -15.98 84.08 -29.58
CA ILE A 9 -15.34 82.84 -29.12
C ILE A 9 -15.57 82.63 -27.61
N SER A 10 -15.51 83.68 -26.80
CA SER A 10 -15.72 83.55 -25.34
C SER A 10 -17.14 83.13 -24.98
N ILE A 11 -18.15 83.59 -25.71
CA ILE A 11 -19.56 83.18 -25.52
C ILE A 11 -19.75 81.70 -25.86
N ILE A 12 -19.16 81.21 -26.96
CA ILE A 12 -19.24 79.80 -27.36
C ILE A 12 -18.58 78.90 -26.31
N VAL A 13 -17.42 79.30 -25.80
CA VAL A 13 -16.71 78.54 -24.76
C VAL A 13 -17.52 78.49 -23.45
N LEU A 14 -18.12 79.60 -23.02
CA LEU A 14 -18.98 79.62 -21.84
C LEU A 14 -20.21 78.72 -22.01
N PHE A 15 -20.85 78.78 -23.18
CA PHE A 15 -22.03 77.95 -23.47
C PHE A 15 -21.70 76.45 -23.54
N ALA A 16 -20.47 76.07 -23.89
CA ALA A 16 -20.01 74.68 -23.85
C ALA A 16 -19.65 74.20 -22.42
N ILE A 17 -19.09 75.09 -21.58
CA ILE A 17 -18.63 74.75 -20.24
C ILE A 17 -19.80 74.59 -19.25
N PHE A 18 -20.81 75.45 -19.30
CA PHE A 18 -21.95 75.37 -18.37
C PHE A 18 -22.67 74.00 -18.35
N PRO A 19 -23.11 73.43 -19.49
CA PRO A 19 -23.83 72.15 -19.49
C PRO A 19 -22.92 70.97 -19.11
N THR A 20 -21.62 71.03 -19.40
CA THR A 20 -20.68 69.95 -19.03
C THR A 20 -20.46 69.87 -17.53
N ILE A 21 -20.42 71.01 -16.83
CA ILE A 21 -20.33 71.05 -15.37
C ILE A 21 -21.58 70.47 -14.72
N ASP A 22 -22.78 70.77 -15.24
CA ASP A 22 -24.04 70.24 -14.68
C ASP A 22 -24.18 68.72 -14.83
N VAL A 23 -23.78 68.17 -15.98
CA VAL A 23 -23.78 66.71 -16.24
C VAL A 23 -22.75 65.99 -15.36
N LEU A 24 -21.57 66.58 -15.16
CA LEU A 24 -20.56 66.02 -14.26
C LEU A 24 -21.06 66.02 -12.81
N ASN A 25 -21.66 67.11 -12.34
CA ASN A 25 -22.18 67.22 -10.98
C ASN A 25 -23.32 66.24 -10.69
N THR A 26 -24.16 65.91 -11.67
CA THR A 26 -25.25 64.94 -11.53
C THR A 26 -24.72 63.50 -11.51
N THR A 27 -23.80 63.16 -12.41
CA THR A 27 -23.16 61.83 -12.47
C THR A 27 -22.34 61.54 -11.22
N MET A 28 -21.61 62.55 -10.69
CA MET A 28 -20.85 62.41 -9.45
C MET A 28 -21.76 62.13 -8.25
N LYS A 29 -22.92 62.80 -8.16
CA LYS A 29 -23.89 62.54 -7.07
C LYS A 29 -24.45 61.12 -7.12
N ASP A 30 -24.72 60.60 -8.32
CA ASP A 30 -25.23 59.24 -8.50
C ASP A 30 -24.19 58.19 -8.09
N VAL A 31 -22.94 58.34 -8.52
CA VAL A 31 -21.83 57.46 -8.13
C VAL A 31 -21.51 57.57 -6.64
N GLN A 32 -21.59 58.77 -6.07
CA GLN A 32 -21.39 59.00 -4.64
C GLN A 32 -22.46 58.32 -3.79
N SER A 33 -23.70 58.21 -4.28
CA SER A 33 -24.79 57.48 -3.60
C SER A 33 -24.57 55.96 -3.58
N ASN A 34 -23.96 55.41 -4.63
CA ASN A 34 -23.67 53.99 -4.81
C ASN A 34 -22.18 53.68 -4.76
N TRP A 35 -21.44 54.36 -3.89
CA TRP A 35 -19.98 54.31 -3.82
C TRP A 35 -19.44 52.89 -3.59
N THR A 36 -20.06 52.12 -2.69
CA THR A 36 -19.59 50.77 -2.34
C THR A 36 -19.59 49.79 -3.52
N ALA A 37 -20.56 49.92 -4.44
CA ALA A 37 -20.64 49.07 -5.63
C ALA A 37 -19.70 49.54 -6.74
N ASN A 38 -19.49 50.86 -6.88
CA ASN A 38 -18.75 51.45 -8.00
C ASN A 38 -17.28 51.79 -7.69
N ARG A 39 -16.85 51.71 -6.43
CA ARG A 39 -15.47 52.04 -6.00
C ARG A 39 -14.37 51.21 -6.66
N CYS A 40 -14.69 49.98 -7.09
CA CYS A 40 -13.76 49.08 -7.77
C CYS A 40 -13.97 49.04 -9.29
N ASN A 41 -14.82 49.93 -9.84
CA ASN A 41 -14.99 50.05 -11.27
C ASN A 41 -13.75 50.73 -11.89
N PRO A 42 -13.06 50.11 -12.86
CA PRO A 42 -11.80 50.61 -13.42
C PRO A 42 -11.90 52.01 -14.04
N ILE A 43 -13.08 52.43 -14.49
CA ILE A 43 -13.29 53.77 -15.10
C ILE A 43 -13.33 54.87 -14.04
N MET A 44 -13.86 54.58 -12.85
CA MET A 44 -14.07 55.57 -11.78
C MET A 44 -12.96 55.56 -10.73
N MET A 45 -12.18 54.48 -10.67
CA MET A 45 -11.06 54.28 -9.75
C MET A 45 -9.99 55.39 -9.76
N PRO A 46 -9.49 55.90 -10.91
CA PRO A 46 -8.48 56.96 -10.89
C PRO A 46 -9.02 58.31 -10.38
N PHE A 47 -10.34 58.48 -10.39
CA PHE A 47 -11.04 59.67 -9.91
C PHE A 47 -11.61 59.49 -8.51
N ALA A 48 -11.21 58.44 -7.79
CA ALA A 48 -11.79 58.09 -6.51
C ALA A 48 -11.67 59.22 -5.47
N SER A 49 -10.54 59.93 -5.44
CA SER A 49 -10.33 61.09 -4.56
C SER A 49 -11.34 62.24 -4.80
N PHE A 50 -11.87 62.38 -6.03
CA PHE A 50 -12.82 63.44 -6.40
C PHE A 50 -14.29 63.02 -6.27
N ILE A 51 -14.57 61.72 -6.42
CA ILE A 51 -15.93 61.16 -6.46
C ILE A 51 -16.35 60.58 -5.09
N ALA A 52 -15.38 60.28 -4.22
CA ALA A 52 -15.63 59.75 -2.89
C ALA A 52 -16.56 60.67 -2.07
N PRO A 53 -17.36 60.09 -1.13
CA PRO A 53 -18.24 60.85 -0.27
C PRO A 53 -17.54 62.03 0.42
N LYS A 54 -18.11 63.23 0.30
CA LYS A 54 -17.57 64.42 0.99
C LYS A 54 -17.52 64.17 2.50
N GLY A 55 -16.31 64.02 3.05
CA GLY A 55 -16.05 63.66 4.45
C GLY A 55 -15.26 62.35 4.64
N SER A 56 -15.09 61.54 3.60
CA SER A 56 -14.22 60.37 3.63
C SER A 56 -12.83 60.74 3.07
N ASN A 57 -11.77 60.62 3.88
CA ASN A 57 -10.38 60.81 3.46
C ASN A 57 -9.89 59.60 2.65
N ILE A 58 -10.53 59.32 1.51
CA ILE A 58 -10.18 58.19 0.64
C ILE A 58 -9.26 58.71 -0.44
N ASP A 59 -7.98 58.32 -0.38
CA ASP A 59 -7.04 58.57 -1.46
C ASP A 59 -7.27 57.60 -2.64
N THR A 60 -6.97 58.05 -3.85
CA THR A 60 -7.05 57.21 -5.05
C THR A 60 -6.11 56.00 -4.94
N GLY A 61 -4.92 56.18 -4.36
CA GLY A 61 -3.95 55.10 -4.14
C GLY A 61 -4.45 54.05 -3.13
N ASP A 62 -5.02 54.50 -2.02
CA ASP A 62 -5.55 53.61 -0.98
C ASP A 62 -6.77 52.81 -1.47
N ASN A 63 -7.66 53.43 -2.24
CA ASN A 63 -8.81 52.72 -2.81
C ASN A 63 -8.39 51.73 -3.91
N PHE A 64 -7.37 52.07 -4.71
CA PHE A 64 -6.77 51.15 -5.66
C PHE A 64 -6.17 49.93 -4.95
N ALA A 65 -5.34 50.15 -3.92
CA ALA A 65 -4.73 49.07 -3.13
C ALA A 65 -5.80 48.17 -2.51
N PHE A 66 -6.86 48.75 -1.95
CA PHE A 66 -7.97 48.00 -1.39
C PHE A 66 -8.71 47.13 -2.43
N CYS A 67 -9.04 47.69 -3.60
CA CYS A 67 -9.77 46.96 -4.63
C CYS A 67 -8.92 45.87 -5.27
N VAL A 68 -7.64 46.11 -5.51
CA VAL A 68 -6.70 45.09 -5.99
C VAL A 68 -6.55 43.97 -4.96
N GLN A 69 -6.40 44.31 -3.68
CA GLN A 69 -6.28 43.32 -2.62
C GLN A 69 -7.55 42.46 -2.48
N THR A 70 -8.73 43.09 -2.56
CA THR A 70 -10.02 42.40 -2.49
C THR A 70 -10.25 41.49 -3.69
N LEU A 71 -9.90 41.95 -4.90
CA LEU A 71 -9.95 41.13 -6.11
C LEU A 71 -9.05 39.90 -5.97
N MET A 72 -7.81 40.09 -5.53
CA MET A 72 -6.87 38.98 -5.30
C MET A 72 -7.39 37.97 -4.27
N SER A 73 -8.00 38.44 -3.17
CA SER A 73 -8.63 37.54 -2.18
C SER A 73 -9.84 36.80 -2.74
N SER A 74 -10.61 37.40 -3.65
CA SER A 74 -11.77 36.74 -4.29
C SER A 74 -11.36 35.72 -5.36
N PHE A 75 -10.21 35.91 -6.01
CA PHE A 75 -9.66 35.00 -7.01
C PHE A 75 -8.83 33.86 -6.41
N ALA A 76 -8.32 34.04 -5.19
CA ALA A 76 -7.53 33.02 -4.50
C ALA A 76 -8.21 31.63 -4.43
N PRO A 77 -9.52 31.48 -4.11
CA PRO A 77 -10.19 30.18 -4.11
C PRO A 77 -10.20 29.51 -5.49
N THR A 78 -10.46 30.28 -6.54
CA THR A 78 -10.50 29.80 -7.93
C THR A 78 -9.12 29.34 -8.40
N ILE A 79 -8.06 30.02 -7.98
CA ILE A 79 -6.67 29.65 -8.28
C ILE A 79 -6.24 28.40 -7.51
N LEU A 80 -6.73 28.23 -6.26
CA LEU A 80 -6.39 27.08 -5.42
C LEU A 80 -7.18 25.81 -5.76
N GLN A 81 -8.32 25.92 -6.45
CA GLN A 81 -9.14 24.78 -6.89
C GLN A 81 -8.33 23.70 -7.66
N PRO A 82 -7.57 24.01 -8.73
CA PRO A 82 -6.75 23.01 -9.42
C PRO A 82 -5.70 22.36 -8.51
N PHE A 83 -5.13 23.11 -7.56
CA PHE A 83 -4.15 22.58 -6.62
C PHE A 83 -4.79 21.57 -5.66
N SER A 84 -5.98 21.86 -5.14
CA SER A 84 -6.73 20.92 -4.29
C SER A 84 -7.11 19.63 -5.03
N TYR A 85 -7.41 19.71 -6.32
CA TYR A 85 -7.69 18.55 -7.17
C TYR A 85 -6.44 17.69 -7.41
N LEU A 86 -5.28 18.31 -7.64
CA LEU A 86 -4.01 17.58 -7.74
C LEU A 86 -3.66 16.87 -6.43
N GLN A 87 -3.99 17.47 -5.29
CA GLN A 87 -3.80 16.87 -3.98
C GLN A 87 -4.70 15.63 -3.81
N SER A 88 -5.98 15.69 -4.19
CA SER A 88 -6.88 14.52 -4.10
C SER A 88 -6.46 13.39 -5.03
N MET A 89 -6.04 13.70 -6.26
CA MET A 89 -5.50 12.69 -7.17
C MET A 89 -4.25 12.00 -6.60
N SER A 90 -3.38 12.74 -5.91
CA SER A 90 -2.19 12.17 -5.27
C SER A 90 -2.55 11.21 -4.14
N VAL A 91 -3.58 11.54 -3.35
CA VAL A 91 -4.09 10.66 -2.27
C VAL A 91 -4.73 9.40 -2.87
N ASP A 92 -5.54 9.52 -3.91
CA ASP A 92 -6.16 8.37 -4.58
C ASP A 92 -5.11 7.43 -5.19
N MET A 93 -4.06 8.00 -5.80
CA MET A 93 -2.92 7.21 -6.30
C MET A 93 -2.25 6.44 -5.17
N MET A 94 -1.97 7.09 -4.02
CA MET A 94 -1.39 6.41 -2.86
C MET A 94 -2.31 5.32 -2.29
N GLY A 95 -3.63 5.55 -2.29
CA GLY A 95 -4.63 4.54 -1.92
C GLY A 95 -4.54 3.30 -2.81
N SER A 96 -4.55 3.50 -4.14
CA SER A 96 -4.45 2.40 -5.11
C SER A 96 -3.15 1.60 -5.01
N ILE A 97 -2.04 2.27 -4.66
CA ILE A 97 -0.74 1.62 -4.43
C ILE A 97 -0.81 0.75 -3.17
N ASN A 98 -1.39 1.26 -2.08
CA ASN A 98 -1.53 0.49 -0.84
C ASN A 98 -2.42 -0.74 -1.03
N ASP A 99 -3.54 -0.61 -1.75
CA ASP A 99 -4.41 -1.74 -2.06
C ASP A 99 -3.69 -2.79 -2.92
N SER A 100 -2.93 -2.34 -3.92
CA SER A 100 -2.11 -3.23 -4.75
C SER A 100 -1.01 -3.94 -3.95
N LEU A 101 -0.40 -3.26 -2.97
CA LEU A 101 0.60 -3.87 -2.09
C LEU A 101 -0.03 -4.89 -1.13
N ALA A 102 -1.21 -4.58 -0.57
CA ALA A 102 -1.94 -5.49 0.31
C ALA A 102 -2.41 -6.77 -0.41
N THR A 103 -2.92 -6.64 -1.63
CA THR A 103 -3.30 -7.80 -2.44
C THR A 103 -2.08 -8.67 -2.81
N ASN A 104 -0.93 -8.06 -3.10
CA ASN A 104 0.31 -8.80 -3.37
C ASN A 104 0.80 -9.58 -2.14
N THR A 105 0.73 -9.00 -0.93
CA THR A 105 1.12 -9.71 0.30
C THR A 105 0.15 -10.84 0.62
N GLU A 106 -1.15 -10.66 0.39
CA GLU A 106 -2.16 -11.71 0.55
C GLU A 106 -1.90 -12.88 -0.41
N GLN A 107 -1.65 -12.62 -1.69
CA GLN A 107 -1.30 -13.65 -2.67
C GLN A 107 -0.02 -14.41 -2.29
N SER A 108 1.00 -13.70 -1.80
CA SER A 108 2.24 -14.32 -1.31
C SER A 108 2.01 -15.23 -0.09
N SER A 109 1.14 -14.80 0.83
CA SER A 109 0.75 -15.59 1.99
C SER A 109 -0.02 -16.85 1.57
N PHE A 110 -0.93 -16.75 0.59
CA PHE A 110 -1.68 -17.88 0.05
C PHE A 110 -0.77 -18.91 -0.63
N MET A 111 0.23 -18.46 -1.40
CA MET A 111 1.22 -19.36 -1.99
C MET A 111 2.02 -20.12 -0.92
N THR A 112 2.47 -19.41 0.13
CA THR A 112 3.23 -20.02 1.22
C THR A 112 2.39 -21.03 2.00
N PHE A 113 1.13 -20.70 2.28
CA PHE A 113 0.19 -21.62 2.94
C PHE A 113 -0.10 -22.86 2.09
N SER A 114 -0.32 -22.68 0.79
CA SER A 114 -0.54 -23.78 -0.15
C SER A 114 0.68 -24.72 -0.23
N LEU A 115 1.89 -24.16 -0.29
CA LEU A 115 3.14 -24.93 -0.24
C LEU A 115 3.29 -25.67 1.09
N SER A 116 2.99 -25.03 2.22
CA SER A 116 3.05 -25.65 3.53
C SER A 116 2.10 -26.86 3.63
N ASN A 117 0.89 -26.75 3.08
CA ASN A 117 -0.06 -27.86 3.05
C ASN A 117 0.41 -29.04 2.20
N ILE A 118 1.00 -28.76 1.03
CA ILE A 118 1.56 -29.82 0.16
C ILE A 118 2.71 -30.53 0.89
N ILE A 119 3.65 -29.77 1.46
CA ILE A 119 4.79 -30.31 2.20
C ILE A 119 4.28 -31.13 3.39
N GLY A 120 3.32 -30.62 4.16
CA GLY A 120 2.73 -31.33 5.31
C GLY A 120 2.07 -32.65 4.92
N SER A 121 1.31 -32.67 3.83
CA SER A 121 0.68 -33.88 3.29
C SER A 121 1.72 -34.93 2.87
N ILE A 122 2.75 -34.50 2.15
CA ILE A 122 3.86 -35.35 1.72
C ILE A 122 4.60 -35.94 2.94
N TYR A 123 4.95 -35.12 3.92
CA TYR A 123 5.58 -35.57 5.17
C TYR A 123 4.69 -36.57 5.93
N GLY A 124 3.37 -36.36 5.97
CA GLY A 124 2.42 -37.29 6.58
C GLY A 124 2.46 -38.68 5.93
N VAL A 125 2.50 -38.74 4.59
CA VAL A 125 2.64 -40.00 3.86
C VAL A 125 4.02 -40.64 4.10
N PHE A 126 5.10 -39.86 4.04
CA PHE A 126 6.45 -40.39 4.28
C PHE A 126 6.62 -40.95 5.68
N LEU A 127 6.04 -40.33 6.73
CA LEU A 127 6.08 -40.85 8.08
C LEU A 127 5.44 -42.23 8.17
N ASN A 128 4.27 -42.42 7.55
CA ASN A 128 3.61 -43.72 7.51
C ASN A 128 4.46 -44.77 6.78
N VAL A 129 5.07 -44.41 5.64
CA VAL A 129 5.93 -45.32 4.88
C VAL A 129 7.19 -45.71 5.66
N ILE A 130 7.83 -44.75 6.35
CA ILE A 130 9.03 -45.01 7.16
C ILE A 130 8.71 -45.96 8.32
N VAL A 131 7.57 -45.79 8.99
CA VAL A 131 7.15 -46.69 10.07
C VAL A 131 6.97 -48.12 9.56
N GLU A 132 6.24 -48.29 8.46
CA GLU A 132 6.03 -49.60 7.84
C GLU A 132 7.36 -50.24 7.40
N PHE A 133 8.27 -49.47 6.80
CA PHE A 133 9.59 -49.96 6.41
C PHE A 133 10.42 -50.45 7.62
N ASN A 134 10.40 -49.70 8.74
CA ASN A 134 11.06 -50.12 9.97
C ASN A 134 10.48 -51.42 10.54
N ILE A 135 9.15 -51.61 10.48
CA ILE A 135 8.50 -52.86 10.90
C ILE A 135 8.97 -54.03 10.02
N ILE A 136 9.11 -53.83 8.71
CA ILE A 136 9.64 -54.85 7.80
C ILE A 136 11.07 -55.24 8.20
N VAL A 137 11.95 -54.26 8.45
CA VAL A 137 13.33 -54.52 8.89
C VAL A 137 13.36 -55.29 10.22
N LEU A 138 12.51 -54.91 11.19
CA LEU A 138 12.40 -55.62 12.47
C LEU A 138 11.96 -57.07 12.27
N LYS A 139 10.98 -57.32 11.39
CA LYS A 139 10.54 -58.69 11.05
C LYS A 139 11.64 -59.50 10.38
N LEU A 140 12.47 -58.89 9.52
CA LEU A 140 13.61 -59.57 8.91
C LEU A 140 14.65 -59.99 9.96
N LEU A 141 14.93 -59.14 10.94
CA LEU A 141 15.81 -59.47 12.07
C LEU A 141 15.23 -60.60 12.94
N ASP A 142 13.92 -60.60 13.19
CA ASP A 142 13.25 -61.70 13.91
C ASP A 142 13.36 -63.03 13.15
N VAL A 143 13.15 -63.01 11.83
CA VAL A 143 13.34 -64.19 10.97
C VAL A 143 14.78 -64.69 11.04
N GLN A 144 15.77 -63.80 11.02
CA GLN A 144 17.18 -64.16 11.16
C GLN A 144 17.49 -64.76 12.54
N GLY A 145 16.89 -64.23 13.61
CA GLY A 145 16.98 -64.78 14.96
C GLY A 145 16.39 -66.19 15.05
N LYS A 146 15.19 -66.38 14.49
CA LYS A 146 14.53 -67.71 14.42
C LYS A 146 15.35 -68.71 13.63
N MET A 147 15.89 -68.31 12.49
CA MET A 147 16.77 -69.15 11.66
C MET A 147 17.99 -69.61 12.45
N THR A 148 18.64 -68.69 13.17
CA THR A 148 19.78 -69.00 14.05
C THR A 148 19.37 -69.98 15.15
N GLY A 149 18.23 -69.76 15.82
CA GLY A 149 17.71 -70.66 16.84
C GLY A 149 17.46 -72.08 16.32
N VAL A 150 16.88 -72.22 15.13
CA VAL A 150 16.66 -73.53 14.48
C VAL A 150 18.00 -74.21 14.20
N ILE A 151 18.97 -73.51 13.60
CA ILE A 151 20.30 -74.07 13.32
C ILE A 151 20.99 -74.52 14.62
N THR A 152 20.96 -73.69 15.66
CA THR A 152 21.55 -74.01 16.96
C THR A 152 20.90 -75.23 17.61
N SER A 153 19.57 -75.37 17.52
CA SER A 153 18.87 -76.55 18.05
C SER A 153 19.29 -77.83 17.36
N ILE A 154 19.44 -77.80 16.03
CA ILE A 154 19.90 -78.95 15.24
C ILE A 154 21.35 -79.30 15.62
N LEU A 155 22.23 -78.30 15.74
CA LEU A 155 23.62 -78.50 16.16
C LEU A 155 23.72 -79.16 17.56
N TYR A 156 22.88 -78.75 18.51
CA TYR A 156 22.86 -79.38 19.83
C TYR A 156 22.35 -80.82 19.78
N ILE A 157 21.31 -81.11 19.00
CA ILE A 157 20.83 -82.49 18.80
C ILE A 157 21.96 -83.37 18.23
N MET A 158 22.70 -82.88 17.23
CA MET A 158 23.84 -83.61 16.66
C MET A 158 24.93 -83.88 17.70
N LYS A 159 25.26 -82.91 18.55
CA LYS A 159 26.22 -83.11 19.66
C LYS A 159 25.74 -84.15 20.66
N VAL A 160 24.46 -84.13 21.03
CA VAL A 160 23.86 -85.13 21.94
C VAL A 160 24.01 -86.54 21.36
N VAL A 161 23.73 -86.70 20.06
CA VAL A 161 23.91 -87.99 19.38
C VAL A 161 25.38 -88.44 19.39
N GLN A 162 26.33 -87.54 19.13
CA GLN A 162 27.76 -87.86 19.19
C GLN A 162 28.17 -88.33 20.60
N TYR A 163 27.80 -87.59 21.64
CA TYR A 163 28.12 -87.97 23.03
C TYR A 163 27.43 -89.27 23.46
N ALA A 164 26.23 -89.56 22.96
CA ALA A 164 25.56 -90.83 23.19
C ALA A 164 26.35 -92.00 22.57
N PHE A 165 26.85 -91.85 21.35
CA PHE A 165 27.71 -92.87 20.72
C PHE A 165 29.03 -93.07 21.47
N GLU A 166 29.70 -92.00 21.88
CA GLU A 166 30.91 -92.09 22.71
C GLU A 166 30.64 -92.81 24.04
N SER A 167 29.52 -92.50 24.70
CA SER A 167 29.09 -93.14 25.94
C SER A 167 28.75 -94.62 25.74
N MET A 168 28.09 -94.98 24.65
CA MET A 168 27.78 -96.37 24.30
C MET A 168 29.04 -97.19 23.98
N TRP A 169 30.04 -96.57 23.33
CA TRP A 169 31.32 -97.21 23.00
C TRP A 169 32.24 -97.40 24.22
N ALA A 170 32.14 -96.50 25.20
CA ALA A 170 32.82 -96.62 26.50
C ALA A 170 32.09 -97.55 27.48
N GLY A 171 30.77 -97.72 27.33
CA GLY A 171 29.94 -98.57 28.19
C GLY A 171 29.97 -100.06 27.87
N VAL A 172 29.09 -100.82 28.53
CA VAL A 172 28.98 -102.29 28.42
C VAL A 172 28.88 -102.81 26.98
N PRO A 173 28.06 -102.22 26.07
CA PRO A 173 27.98 -102.70 24.69
C PRO A 173 29.30 -102.57 23.92
N GLY A 174 29.99 -101.44 24.04
CA GLY A 174 31.29 -101.23 23.39
C GLY A 174 32.41 -102.09 23.97
N ALA A 175 32.39 -102.34 25.29
CA ALA A 175 33.30 -103.26 25.95
C ALA A 175 33.13 -104.70 25.43
N MET A 176 31.89 -105.16 25.20
CA MET A 176 31.61 -106.48 24.64
C MET A 176 32.15 -106.62 23.20
N ILE A 177 31.96 -105.61 22.34
CA ILE A 177 32.48 -105.63 20.97
C ILE A 177 34.02 -105.70 20.96
N LYS A 178 34.69 -104.93 21.83
CA LYS A 178 36.16 -104.97 21.97
C LYS A 178 36.67 -106.31 22.52
N ALA A 179 35.90 -106.98 23.38
CA ALA A 179 36.24 -108.31 23.90
C ALA A 179 36.10 -109.40 22.83
N MET A 180 35.09 -109.31 21.96
CA MET A 180 34.91 -110.25 20.84
C MET A 180 35.96 -110.10 19.72
N GLY A 181 36.50 -108.89 19.53
CA GLY A 181 37.55 -108.60 18.54
C GLY A 181 38.98 -108.93 18.99
N LYS A 182 39.19 -109.31 20.27
CA LYS A 182 40.46 -109.84 20.76
C LYS A 182 40.47 -111.38 20.64
N LYS A 183 40.61 -111.86 19.41
CA LYS A 183 41.12 -113.19 19.07
C LYS A 183 42.22 -113.04 18.03
#